data_AF-A0AAQ0RW89-F1
#
_entry.id   AF-A0AAQ0RW89-F1
#
_cell.length_a   1.000
_cell.length_b   1.000
_cell.length_c   1.000
_cell.angle_alpha   90.00
_cell.angle_beta   90.00
_cell.angle_gamma   90.00
#
_symmetry.space_group_name_H-M   'P 1'
#
loop_
_entity.id
_entity.type
_entity.pdbx_description
1 polymer ?
#
loop_
_entity_poly.entity_id
_entity_poly.type
_entity_poly.pdbx_seq_one_letter_code
_entity_poly.pdbx_strand_id
1 'polypeptide(L)'
;MKSLPWIIFGLGIFLMIMAKDNANAISIVGFVLFIVGAIPCAFQMINAGRQNLIDDINERLYALGYTDSEVKERQVELKNYRMSELRALKRETEIKIEEQKREDFFEPLDRK
;
A
#
# COMPACT_ATOMS: atom_id res chain seq x y z
N MET A 1 -5.44 12.90 -14.30
CA MET A 1 -6.49 11.86 -14.33
C MET A 1 -6.65 11.06 -13.02
N LYS A 2 -5.66 11.02 -12.09
CA LYS A 2 -5.76 10.23 -10.83
C LYS A 2 -6.96 10.57 -9.92
N SER A 3 -7.43 11.82 -9.94
CA SER A 3 -8.55 12.30 -9.13
C SER A 3 -9.95 12.06 -9.72
N LEU A 4 -10.05 11.70 -11.01
CA LEU A 4 -11.34 11.55 -11.70
C LEU A 4 -12.25 10.48 -11.05
N PRO A 5 -11.72 9.30 -10.65
CA PRO A 5 -12.53 8.30 -9.94
C PRO A 5 -13.10 8.80 -8.61
N TRP A 6 -12.31 9.58 -7.86
CA TRP A 6 -12.74 10.17 -6.59
C TRP A 6 -13.81 11.24 -6.77
N ILE A 7 -13.73 12.02 -7.86
CA ILE A 7 -14.77 12.99 -8.24
C ILE A 7 -16.07 12.27 -8.58
N ILE A 8 -16.02 11.22 -9.41
CA ILE A 8 -17.19 10.41 -9.79
C ILE A 8 -17.83 9.75 -8.57
N PHE A 9 -17.00 9.18 -7.68
CA PHE A 9 -17.45 8.59 -6.43
C PHE A 9 -18.17 9.60 -5.52
N GLY A 10 -17.58 10.79 -5.34
CA GLY A 10 -18.20 11.88 -4.57
C GLY A 10 -19.51 12.37 -5.19
N LEU A 11 -19.59 12.44 -6.52
CA LEU A 11 -20.82 12.81 -7.23
C LEU A 11 -21.94 11.77 -7.02
N GLY A 12 -21.60 10.48 -7.03
CA GLY A 12 -22.55 9.40 -6.74
C GLY A 12 -23.14 9.49 -5.33
N ILE A 13 -22.28 9.73 -4.33
CA ILE A 13 -22.72 9.93 -2.93
C ILE A 13 -23.64 11.16 -2.84
N PHE A 14 -23.24 12.27 -3.45
CA PHE A 14 -24.03 13.51 -3.43
C PHE A 14 -25.43 13.32 -4.03
N LEU A 15 -25.53 12.64 -5.18
CA LEU A 15 -26.81 12.35 -5.82
C LEU A 15 -27.67 11.37 -5.00
N MET A 16 -27.06 10.38 -4.33
CA MET A 16 -27.80 9.50 -3.41
C MET A 16 -28.36 10.26 -2.19
N ILE A 17 -27.59 11.20 -1.63
CA ILE A 17 -28.05 12.04 -0.52
C ILE A 17 -29.20 12.95 -0.95
N MET A 18 -29.09 13.58 -2.13
CA MET A 18 -30.14 14.45 -2.69
C MET A 18 -31.42 13.69 -3.05
N ALA A 19 -31.32 12.40 -3.36
CA ALA A 19 -32.47 11.54 -3.66
C ALA A 19 -33.14 10.93 -2.42
N LYS A 20 -32.67 11.23 -1.20
CA LYS A 20 -33.19 10.65 0.05
C LYS A 20 -34.69 10.90 0.27
N ASP A 21 -35.21 12.00 -0.25
CA ASP A 21 -36.62 12.38 -0.08
C ASP A 21 -37.53 11.86 -1.21
N ASN A 22 -36.98 11.32 -2.30
CA ASN A 22 -37.75 10.77 -3.41
C ASN A 22 -36.96 9.64 -4.10
N ALA A 23 -37.48 8.40 -4.02
CA ALA A 23 -36.93 7.21 -4.68
C ALA A 23 -37.17 7.23 -6.22
N ASN A 24 -36.68 8.28 -6.87
CA ASN A 24 -36.79 8.52 -8.31
C ASN A 24 -35.53 8.05 -9.04
N ALA A 25 -35.55 8.07 -10.38
CA ALA A 25 -34.44 7.71 -11.27
C ALA A 25 -33.06 8.33 -10.87
N ILE A 26 -33.05 9.45 -10.16
CA ILE A 26 -31.85 10.11 -9.63
C ILE A 26 -31.10 9.22 -8.63
N SER A 27 -31.80 8.45 -7.78
CA SER A 27 -31.16 7.54 -6.83
C SER A 27 -30.46 6.38 -7.54
N ILE A 28 -31.06 5.86 -8.62
CA ILE A 28 -30.51 4.80 -9.47
C ILE A 28 -29.25 5.31 -10.17
N VAL A 29 -29.29 6.52 -10.73
CA VAL A 29 -28.10 7.16 -11.35
C VAL A 29 -26.99 7.39 -10.33
N GLY A 30 -27.34 7.86 -9.13
CA GLY A 30 -26.38 8.02 -8.03
C GLY A 30 -25.71 6.70 -7.63
N PHE A 31 -26.47 5.61 -7.56
CA PHE A 31 -25.94 4.27 -7.25
C PHE A 31 -24.99 3.73 -8.32
N VAL A 32 -25.34 3.89 -9.60
CA VAL A 32 -24.47 3.49 -10.71
C VAL A 32 -23.15 4.26 -10.68
N LEU A 33 -23.21 5.58 -10.49
CA LEU A 33 -22.01 6.42 -10.39
C LEU A 33 -21.16 6.06 -9.16
N PHE A 34 -21.80 5.73 -8.04
CA PHE A 34 -21.12 5.25 -6.84
C PHE A 34 -20.33 3.97 -7.11
N ILE A 35 -20.93 2.94 -7.73
CA ILE A 35 -20.22 1.68 -8.05
C ILE A 35 -19.07 1.94 -9.04
N VAL A 36 -19.33 2.71 -10.10
CA VAL A 36 -18.34 3.03 -11.12
C VAL A 36 -17.17 3.83 -10.57
N GLY A 37 -17.40 4.70 -9.58
CA GLY A 37 -16.34 5.43 -8.87
C GLY A 37 -15.62 4.58 -7.82
N ALA A 38 -16.36 3.76 -7.07
CA ALA A 38 -15.83 2.99 -5.94
C ALA A 38 -14.80 1.94 -6.37
N ILE A 39 -15.07 1.21 -7.46
CA ILE A 39 -14.18 0.15 -7.97
C ILE A 39 -12.77 0.70 -8.26
N PRO A 40 -12.58 1.70 -9.14
CA PRO A 40 -11.26 2.26 -9.42
C PRO A 40 -10.61 2.92 -8.19
N CYS A 41 -11.37 3.54 -7.30
CA CYS A 41 -10.85 4.05 -6.03
C CYS A 41 -10.27 2.93 -5.15
N ALA A 42 -10.98 1.81 -5.01
CA ALA A 42 -10.52 0.65 -4.27
C ALA A 42 -9.23 0.07 -4.88
N PHE A 43 -9.16 -0.07 -6.21
CA PHE A 43 -7.95 -0.50 -6.90
C PHE A 43 -6.76 0.45 -6.66
N GLN A 44 -6.97 1.76 -6.72
CA GLN A 44 -5.92 2.74 -6.42
C GLN A 44 -5.41 2.60 -4.98
N MET A 45 -6.32 2.42 -4.03
CA MET A 45 -5.98 2.29 -2.62
C MET A 45 -5.20 0.99 -2.33
N ILE A 46 -5.59 -0.12 -2.96
CA ILE A 46 -4.85 -1.40 -2.87
C ILE A 46 -3.45 -1.24 -3.46
N ASN A 47 -3.32 -0.63 -4.63
CA ASN A 47 -2.01 -0.41 -5.26
C ASN A 47 -1.12 0.54 -4.45
N ALA A 48 -1.70 1.60 -3.88
CA ALA A 48 -0.97 2.50 -2.99
C ALA A 48 -0.49 1.76 -1.73
N GLY A 49 -1.36 0.96 -1.09
CA GLY A 49 -0.97 0.14 0.05
C GLY A 49 0.13 -0.87 -0.29
N ARG A 50 0.13 -1.42 -1.50
CA ARG A 50 1.19 -2.31 -1.97
C ARG A 50 2.51 -1.58 -2.14
N GLN A 51 2.49 -0.39 -2.74
CA GLN A 51 3.70 0.43 -2.89
C GLN A 51 4.28 0.84 -1.53
N ASN A 52 3.43 1.28 -0.60
CA ASN A 52 3.89 1.62 0.75
C ASN A 52 4.57 0.44 1.46
N LEU A 53 4.10 -0.80 1.25
CA LEU A 53 4.77 -1.99 1.79
C LEU A 53 6.12 -2.25 1.12
N ILE A 54 6.21 -2.05 -0.20
CA ILE A 54 7.48 -2.19 -0.93
C ILE A 54 8.49 -1.14 -0.45
N ASP A 55 8.04 0.09 -0.24
CA ASP A 55 8.89 1.19 0.25
C ASP A 55 9.42 0.90 1.68
N ASP A 56 8.57 0.40 2.58
CA ASP A 56 8.98 -0.02 3.94
C ASP A 56 9.95 -1.21 3.91
N ILE A 57 9.77 -2.16 2.99
CA ILE A 57 10.74 -3.26 2.79
C ILE A 57 12.07 -2.71 2.28
N ASN A 58 12.06 -1.77 1.34
CA ASN A 58 13.28 -1.16 0.82
C ASN A 58 14.05 -0.43 1.93
N GLU A 59 13.38 0.38 2.74
CA GLU A 59 13.99 1.09 3.87
C GLU A 59 14.67 0.11 4.84
N ARG A 60 14.04 -1.04 5.10
CA ARG A 60 14.60 -2.10 5.93
C ARG A 60 15.79 -2.80 5.28
N LEU A 61 15.76 -3.03 3.96
CA LEU A 61 16.92 -3.55 3.24
C LEU A 61 18.10 -2.58 3.30
N TYR A 62 17.85 -1.27 3.17
CA TYR A 62 18.90 -0.27 3.37
C TYR A 62 19.46 -0.31 4.80
N ALA A 63 18.62 -0.50 5.81
CA ALA A 63 19.06 -0.67 7.20
C ALA A 63 19.91 -1.94 7.41
N LEU A 64 19.67 -3.00 6.62
CA LEU A 64 20.48 -4.22 6.59
C LEU A 64 21.78 -4.06 5.77
N GLY A 65 22.05 -2.89 5.18
CA GLY A 65 23.27 -2.60 4.44
C GLY A 65 23.23 -2.95 2.94
N TYR A 66 22.05 -3.23 2.37
CA TYR A 66 21.93 -3.47 0.93
C TYR A 66 22.21 -2.19 0.12
N THR A 67 22.83 -2.37 -1.05
CA THR A 67 23.13 -1.29 -1.98
C THR A 67 21.92 -0.92 -2.86
N ASP A 68 21.93 0.29 -3.43
CA ASP A 68 20.90 0.75 -4.37
C ASP A 68 20.73 -0.19 -5.59
N SER A 69 21.81 -0.80 -6.06
CA SER A 69 21.79 -1.78 -7.15
C SER A 69 21.00 -3.03 -6.76
N GLU A 70 21.28 -3.59 -5.58
CA GLU A 70 20.62 -4.82 -5.10
C GLU A 70 19.13 -4.57 -4.81
N VAL A 71 18.80 -3.41 -4.24
CA VAL A 71 17.40 -3.02 -4.02
C VAL A 71 16.68 -2.86 -5.37
N LYS A 72 17.31 -2.25 -6.38
CA LYS A 72 16.72 -2.11 -7.73
C LYS A 72 16.50 -3.43 -8.44
N GLU A 73 17.39 -4.39 -8.32
CA GLU A 73 17.17 -5.73 -8.89
C GLU A 73 15.98 -6.42 -8.22
N ARG A 74 15.91 -6.34 -6.88
CA ARG A 74 14.79 -6.88 -6.09
C ARG A 74 13.46 -6.19 -6.36
N GLN A 75 13.44 -4.95 -6.86
CA GLN A 75 12.19 -4.26 -7.23
C GLN A 75 11.38 -5.02 -8.29
N VAL A 76 12.04 -5.78 -9.18
CA VAL A 76 11.34 -6.59 -10.17
C VAL A 76 10.57 -7.72 -9.49
N GLU A 77 11.19 -8.38 -8.52
CA GLU A 77 10.58 -9.46 -7.72
C GLU A 77 9.47 -8.93 -6.81
N LEU A 78 9.72 -7.84 -6.08
CA LEU A 78 8.77 -7.22 -5.17
C LEU A 78 7.47 -6.78 -5.87
N LYS A 79 7.55 -6.31 -7.12
CA LYS A 79 6.37 -5.93 -7.91
C LYS A 79 5.51 -7.13 -8.33
N ASN A 80 6.10 -8.32 -8.38
CA ASN A 80 5.43 -9.56 -8.75
C ASN A 80 4.85 -10.30 -7.55
N TYR A 81 5.29 -9.99 -6.33
CA TYR A 81 4.74 -10.58 -5.12
C TYR A 81 3.29 -10.19 -4.83
N ARG A 82 2.59 -11.16 -4.24
CA ARG A 82 1.26 -10.98 -3.66
C ARG A 82 1.38 -10.21 -2.34
N MET A 83 0.28 -9.59 -1.93
CA MET A 83 0.22 -8.81 -0.69
C MET A 83 0.62 -9.62 0.56
N SER A 84 0.27 -10.91 0.60
CA SER A 84 0.66 -11.81 1.69
C SER A 84 2.16 -12.08 1.74
N GLU A 85 2.79 -12.21 0.56
CA GLU A 85 4.22 -12.46 0.42
C GLU A 85 5.02 -11.22 0.81
N LEU A 86 4.58 -10.03 0.40
CA LEU A 86 5.17 -8.75 0.83
C LEU A 86 5.11 -8.59 2.37
N ARG A 87 3.98 -8.95 3.00
CA ARG A 87 3.86 -8.92 4.46
C ARG A 87 4.78 -9.92 5.15
N ALA A 88 4.94 -11.12 4.59
CA ALA A 88 5.86 -12.11 5.12
C ALA A 88 7.32 -11.63 5.02
N LEU A 89 7.72 -11.07 3.87
CA LEU A 89 9.06 -10.54 3.65
C LEU A 89 9.37 -9.35 4.57
N LYS A 90 8.41 -8.45 4.78
CA LYS A 90 8.53 -7.38 5.79
C LYS A 90 8.81 -7.95 7.18
N ARG A 91 8.10 -9.00 7.58
CA ARG A 91 8.30 -9.63 8.89
C ARG A 91 9.67 -10.30 9.00
N GLU A 92 10.13 -10.95 7.94
CA GLU A 92 11.45 -11.59 7.91
C GLU A 92 12.58 -10.55 8.02
N THR A 93 12.47 -9.45 7.26
CA THR A 93 13.46 -8.34 7.33
C THR A 93 13.45 -7.66 8.70
N GLU A 94 12.28 -7.51 9.33
CA GLU A 94 12.17 -7.01 10.70
C GLU A 94 12.88 -7.90 11.72
N ILE A 95 12.69 -9.22 11.63
CA ILE A 95 13.35 -10.19 12.50
C ILE A 95 14.87 -10.11 12.33
N LYS A 96 15.35 -10.08 11.07
CA LYS A 96 16.80 -9.97 10.77
C LYS A 96 17.43 -8.69 11.34
N ILE A 97 16.71 -7.56 11.25
CA ILE A 97 17.17 -6.30 11.85
C ILE A 97 17.22 -6.42 13.38
N GLU A 98 16.22 -7.06 14.00
CA GLU A 98 16.21 -7.25 15.46
C GLU A 98 17.31 -8.21 15.92
N GLU A 99 17.59 -9.26 15.15
CA GLU A 99 18.70 -10.19 15.37
C GLU A 99 20.05 -9.47 15.28
N GLN A 100 20.31 -8.69 14.23
CA GLN A 100 21.53 -7.88 14.12
C GLN A 100 21.70 -6.94 15.31
N LYS A 101 20.63 -6.24 15.72
CA LYS A 101 20.67 -5.35 16.89
C LYS A 101 20.97 -6.09 18.19
N ARG A 102 20.51 -7.34 18.33
CA ARG A 102 20.83 -8.19 19.49
C ARG A 102 22.27 -8.65 19.43
N GLU A 103 22.75 -9.11 18.28
CA GLU A 103 24.15 -9.53 18.10
C GLU A 103 25.11 -8.37 18.38
N ASP A 104 24.85 -7.19 17.81
CA ASP A 104 25.62 -5.96 18.07
C ASP A 104 25.60 -5.55 19.56
N PHE A 105 24.52 -5.87 20.28
CA PHE A 105 24.41 -5.61 21.71
C PHE A 105 25.24 -6.58 22.56
N PHE A 106 25.48 -7.81 22.08
CA PHE A 106 26.24 -8.83 22.81
C PHE A 106 27.70 -8.95 22.35
N GLU A 107 28.11 -8.27 21.26
CA GLU A 107 29.53 -8.12 20.94
C GLU A 107 30.24 -7.34 22.08
N PRO A 108 31.25 -7.92 22.75
CA PRO A 108 31.99 -7.20 23.76
C PRO A 108 32.70 -6.00 23.11
N LEU A 109 32.71 -4.87 23.80
CA LEU A 109 33.40 -3.62 23.42
C LEU A 109 34.94 -3.76 23.36
N ASP A 110 35.49 -4.95 23.13
CA ASP A 110 36.93 -5.24 23.01
C ASP A 110 37.43 -4.99 21.57
N ARG A 111 37.07 -3.84 21.01
CA ARG A 111 37.85 -3.20 19.94
C ARG A 111 38.32 -1.84 20.41
N LYS A 112 39.26 -1.83 21.36
CA LYS A 112 40.26 -0.76 21.52
C LYS A 112 41.45 -1.22 22.33
#